data_AF-A0A2G9P4F0-F1
#
_entry.id   AF-A0A2G9P4F0-F1
#
_cell.length_a   1.000
_cell.length_b   1.000
_cell.length_c   1.000
_cell.angle_alpha   90.00
_cell.angle_beta   90.00
_cell.angle_gamma   90.00
#
_symmetry.space_group_name_H-M   'P 1'
#
loop_
_entity.id
_entity.type
_entity.pdbx_description
1 polymer ?
#
loop_
_entity_poly.entity_id
_entity_poly.type
_entity_poly.pdbx_seq_one_letter_code
_entity_poly.pdbx_strand_id
1 'polypeptide(L)'
;MGLREIKFEEEYRSDRNDIVAEFFFPCLSNCTEYDRCVDFLSIRNLTGIAMGFDNFTSGKAKLRMITGNKFKIADLNILTKLFNEKYTKRFDGKLIRDNKIQKLQDFINNGQVELKIAITNSDVVSNLFSERIG
;
A
#
# COMPACT_ATOMS: atom_id res chain seq x y z
N MET A 1 -2.63 -20.78 7.67
CA MET A 1 -4.01 -20.43 8.05
C MET A 1 -4.59 -19.64 6.89
N GLY A 2 -5.79 -19.98 6.42
CA GLY A 2 -6.45 -19.27 5.32
C GLY A 2 -7.39 -18.17 5.83
N LEU A 3 -7.77 -17.20 4.99
CA LEU A 3 -8.72 -16.14 5.38
C LEU A 3 -10.05 -16.68 5.92
N ARG A 4 -10.51 -17.84 5.43
CA ARG A 4 -11.74 -18.52 5.88
C ARG A 4 -11.67 -19.05 7.32
N GLU A 5 -10.47 -19.20 7.86
CA GLU A 5 -10.25 -19.72 9.22
C GLU A 5 -10.18 -18.60 10.26
N ILE A 6 -10.12 -17.34 9.80
CA ILE A 6 -10.14 -16.17 10.67
C ILE A 6 -11.59 -15.89 11.08
N LYS A 7 -11.82 -15.75 12.38
CA LYS A 7 -13.10 -15.33 12.92
C LYS A 7 -13.18 -13.80 12.86
N PHE A 8 -14.03 -13.30 11.97
CA PHE A 8 -14.35 -11.88 11.88
C PHE A 8 -15.68 -11.60 12.58
N GLU A 9 -15.81 -10.39 13.11
CA GLU A 9 -17.09 -9.83 13.52
C GLU A 9 -17.93 -9.50 12.28
N GLU A 10 -19.25 -9.49 12.42
CA GLU A 10 -20.16 -9.06 11.35
C GLU A 10 -20.00 -7.56 11.03
N GLU A 11 -19.71 -6.75 12.05
CA GLU A 11 -19.44 -5.33 11.92
C GLU A 11 -18.21 -4.92 12.74
N TYR A 12 -17.44 -3.97 12.19
CA TYR A 12 -16.38 -3.29 12.91
C TYR A 12 -16.70 -1.81 12.99
N ARG A 13 -16.76 -1.26 14.20
CA ARG A 13 -16.98 0.17 14.40
C ARG A 13 -15.79 0.80 15.10
N SER A 14 -15.31 1.93 14.58
CA SER A 14 -14.13 2.61 15.10
C SER A 14 -14.26 3.09 16.55
N ASP A 15 -15.48 3.24 17.07
CA ASP A 15 -15.75 3.60 18.47
C ASP A 15 -15.69 2.41 19.43
N ARG A 16 -15.65 1.17 18.91
CA ARG A 16 -15.71 -0.07 19.70
C ARG A 16 -14.56 -1.03 19.43
N ASN A 17 -14.05 -1.02 18.21
CA ASN A 17 -13.09 -1.98 17.70
C ASN A 17 -11.81 -1.27 17.27
N ASP A 18 -10.67 -1.91 17.53
CA ASP A 18 -9.44 -1.60 16.81
C ASP A 18 -9.46 -2.32 15.47
N ILE A 19 -10.09 -1.70 14.46
CA ILE A 19 -10.19 -2.29 13.11
C ILE A 19 -8.82 -2.63 12.50
N VAL A 20 -7.76 -1.93 12.92
CA VAL A 20 -6.41 -2.21 12.42
C VAL A 20 -5.92 -3.55 12.97
N ALA A 21 -6.00 -3.73 14.28
CA ALA A 21 -5.54 -4.94 14.94
C ALA A 21 -6.48 -6.14 14.73
N GLU A 22 -7.79 -5.90 14.75
CA GLU A 22 -8.82 -6.95 14.76
C GLU A 22 -9.22 -7.42 13.35
N PHE A 23 -9.08 -6.57 12.33
CA PHE A 23 -9.47 -6.90 10.95
C PHE A 23 -8.30 -6.85 9.98
N PHE A 24 -7.60 -5.71 9.89
CA PHE A 24 -6.56 -5.54 8.86
C PHE A 24 -5.34 -6.44 9.09
N PHE A 25 -4.77 -6.51 10.29
CA PHE A 25 -3.60 -7.37 10.52
C PHE A 25 -3.87 -8.86 10.26
N PRO A 26 -4.97 -9.48 10.76
CA PRO A 26 -5.30 -10.85 10.42
C PRO A 26 -5.46 -11.07 8.91
N CYS A 27 -6.14 -10.16 8.21
CA CYS A 27 -6.32 -10.23 6.76
C CYS A 27 -4.99 -10.15 6.00
N LEU A 28 -4.20 -9.09 6.23
CA LEU A 28 -2.97 -8.84 5.49
C LEU A 28 -1.89 -9.89 5.78
N SER A 29 -1.90 -10.47 6.98
CA SER A 29 -0.99 -11.55 7.38
C SER A 29 -1.38 -12.92 6.85
N ASN A 30 -2.54 -13.09 6.22
CA ASN A 30 -3.00 -14.40 5.70
C ASN A 30 -3.49 -14.35 4.25
N CYS A 31 -3.59 -13.16 3.64
CA CYS A 31 -3.95 -13.04 2.24
C CYS A 31 -2.76 -13.37 1.32
N THR A 32 -3.08 -13.81 0.10
CA THR A 32 -2.13 -13.96 -1.01
C THR A 32 -2.12 -12.73 -1.92
N GLU A 33 -3.21 -11.97 -1.91
CA GLU A 33 -3.37 -10.76 -2.70
C GLU A 33 -4.26 -9.76 -1.97
N TYR A 34 -3.93 -8.48 -2.08
CA TYR A 34 -4.73 -7.37 -1.56
C TYR A 34 -4.82 -6.27 -2.60
N ASP A 35 -6.03 -6.03 -3.08
CA ASP A 35 -6.35 -5.00 -4.05
C ASP A 35 -6.94 -3.78 -3.36
N ARG A 36 -6.45 -2.60 -3.71
CA ARG A 36 -7.00 -1.35 -3.19
C ARG A 36 -7.04 -0.27 -4.25
N CYS A 37 -8.13 0.48 -4.26
CA CYS A 37 -8.19 1.74 -4.99
C CYS A 37 -8.32 2.92 -4.01
N VAL A 38 -7.55 3.98 -4.25
CA VAL A 38 -7.54 5.19 -3.42
C VAL A 38 -7.45 6.45 -4.30
N ASP A 39 -8.04 7.56 -3.85
CA ASP A 39 -7.91 8.83 -4.57
C ASP A 39 -6.52 9.46 -4.38
N PHE A 40 -6.01 9.37 -3.13
CA PHE A 40 -4.74 9.97 -2.74
C PHE A 40 -3.81 8.94 -2.12
N LEU A 41 -2.55 8.94 -2.55
CA LEU A 41 -1.49 8.12 -1.99
C LEU A 41 -0.32 9.00 -1.51
N SER A 42 0.16 8.68 -0.30
CA SER A 42 1.44 9.19 0.22
C SER A 42 2.42 8.05 0.42
N ILE A 43 3.72 8.36 0.48
CA ILE A 43 4.74 7.33 0.74
C ILE A 43 4.54 6.69 2.10
N ARG A 44 4.07 7.46 3.08
CA ARG A 44 3.79 7.00 4.44
C ARG A 44 2.71 5.93 4.42
N ASN A 45 1.61 6.16 3.70
CA ASN A 45 0.49 5.21 3.63
C ASN A 45 0.91 3.93 2.91
N LEU A 46 1.61 4.05 1.77
CA LEU A 46 2.10 2.89 1.02
C LEU A 46 3.04 2.04 1.88
N THR A 47 4.00 2.69 2.55
CA THR A 47 4.93 2.01 3.46
C THR A 47 4.20 1.35 4.63
N GLY A 48 3.25 2.06 5.25
CA GLY A 48 2.48 1.53 6.37
C GLY A 48 1.71 0.25 6.01
N ILE A 49 1.03 0.26 4.87
CA ILE A 49 0.30 -0.90 4.35
C ILE A 49 1.28 -2.04 4.03
N ALA A 50 2.35 -1.77 3.28
CA ALA A 50 3.32 -2.79 2.88
C ALA A 50 4.01 -3.47 4.08
N MET A 51 4.30 -2.72 5.15
CA MET A 51 4.87 -3.30 6.38
C MET A 51 3.87 -4.13 7.20
N GLY A 52 2.57 -4.03 6.91
CA GLY A 52 1.54 -4.84 7.57
C GLY A 52 1.40 -6.26 7.01
N PHE A 53 2.13 -6.60 5.94
CA PHE A 53 2.15 -7.95 5.38
C PHE A 53 3.33 -8.73 5.93
N ASP A 54 3.10 -9.53 6.96
CA ASP A 54 4.11 -10.46 7.48
C ASP A 54 4.57 -11.46 6.39
N ASN A 55 3.64 -11.84 5.51
CA ASN A 55 3.87 -12.79 4.42
C ASN A 55 4.70 -12.25 3.26
N PHE A 56 5.00 -10.94 3.20
CA PHE A 56 5.89 -10.42 2.17
C PHE A 56 7.28 -11.02 2.26
N THR A 57 7.76 -11.30 3.48
CA THR A 57 9.06 -11.98 3.68
C THR A 57 9.11 -13.38 3.05
N SER A 58 7.97 -14.05 2.92
CA SER A 58 7.87 -15.37 2.30
C SER A 58 7.68 -15.35 0.78
N GLY A 59 7.50 -14.18 0.17
CA GLY A 59 7.26 -14.02 -1.27
C GLY A 59 5.87 -14.45 -1.75
N LYS A 60 4.94 -14.78 -0.84
CA LYS A 60 3.64 -15.39 -1.18
C LYS A 60 2.48 -14.41 -1.31
N ALA A 61 2.70 -13.13 -1.01
CA ALA A 61 1.65 -12.11 -0.98
C ALA A 61 1.96 -10.94 -1.90
N LYS A 62 0.90 -10.33 -2.45
CA LYS A 62 0.95 -9.21 -3.39
C LYS A 62 0.00 -8.08 -2.98
N LEU A 63 0.49 -6.84 -2.98
CA LEU A 63 -0.27 -5.62 -2.84
C LEU A 63 -0.42 -4.98 -4.22
N ARG A 64 -1.65 -4.81 -4.71
CA ARG A 64 -1.92 -4.07 -5.95
C ARG A 64 -2.76 -2.85 -5.63
N MET A 65 -2.28 -1.68 -6.04
CA MET A 65 -2.93 -0.42 -5.76
C MET A 65 -3.15 0.41 -7.01
N ILE A 66 -4.36 0.94 -7.16
CA ILE A 66 -4.67 2.00 -8.13
C ILE A 66 -4.87 3.29 -7.35
N THR A 67 -4.13 4.34 -7.70
CA THR A 67 -4.25 5.66 -7.08
C THR A 67 -4.66 6.73 -8.09
N GLY A 68 -5.30 7.80 -7.64
CA GLY A 68 -5.42 9.03 -8.42
C GLY A 68 -4.07 9.65 -8.76
N ASN A 69 -4.09 10.66 -9.63
CA ASN A 69 -2.90 11.31 -10.19
C ASN A 69 -2.33 12.47 -9.35
N LYS A 70 -2.88 12.71 -8.15
CA LYS A 70 -2.46 13.81 -7.27
C LYS A 70 -1.50 13.34 -6.20
N PHE A 71 -0.28 13.87 -6.23
CA PHE A 71 0.76 13.59 -5.25
C PHE A 71 1.36 14.87 -4.68
N LYS A 72 1.80 14.81 -3.42
CA LYS A 72 2.74 15.82 -2.93
C LYS A 72 4.07 15.63 -3.65
N ILE A 73 4.75 16.73 -3.98
CA ILE A 73 6.05 16.70 -4.68
C ILE A 73 7.06 15.82 -3.94
N ALA A 74 7.08 15.90 -2.59
CA ALA A 74 7.96 15.07 -1.78
C ALA A 74 7.68 13.56 -1.91
N ASP A 75 6.40 13.17 -1.99
CA ASP A 75 6.00 11.78 -2.18
C ASP A 75 6.35 11.30 -3.60
N LEU A 76 6.05 12.12 -4.62
CA LEU A 76 6.35 11.83 -6.01
C LEU A 76 7.85 11.62 -6.23
N ASN A 77 8.71 12.47 -5.65
CA ASN A 77 10.16 12.34 -5.74
C ASN A 77 10.69 11.02 -5.18
N ILE A 78 10.03 10.45 -4.15
CA ILE A 78 10.42 9.15 -3.58
C ILE A 78 9.86 8.02 -4.44
N LEU A 79 8.59 8.10 -4.85
CA LEU A 79 7.96 7.09 -5.71
C LEU A 79 8.71 6.94 -7.04
N THR A 80 9.09 8.05 -7.68
CA THR A 80 9.90 8.03 -8.91
C THR A 80 11.25 7.37 -8.71
N LYS A 81 11.85 7.44 -7.51
CA LYS A 81 13.10 6.69 -7.22
C LYS A 81 12.84 5.22 -6.98
N LEU A 82 11.77 4.88 -6.26
CA LEU A 82 11.42 3.50 -5.93
C LEU A 82 11.07 2.65 -7.15
N PHE A 83 10.32 3.23 -8.10
CA PHE A 83 9.86 2.54 -9.31
C PHE A 83 10.79 2.75 -10.52
N ASN A 84 11.96 3.36 -10.32
CA ASN A 84 12.96 3.50 -11.38
C ASN A 84 13.93 2.31 -11.32
N GLU A 85 13.84 1.41 -12.30
CA GLU A 85 14.71 0.24 -12.43
C GLU A 85 16.21 0.58 -12.48
N LYS A 86 16.57 1.78 -12.95
CA LYS A 86 17.97 2.25 -13.00
C LYS A 86 18.45 2.80 -11.66
N TYR A 87 17.55 3.03 -10.71
CA TYR A 87 17.88 3.54 -9.40
C TYR A 87 18.28 2.39 -8.46
N THR A 88 19.57 2.03 -8.51
CA THR A 88 20.15 0.96 -7.68
C THR A 88 20.74 1.46 -6.36
N LYS A 89 20.71 2.78 -6.12
CA LYS A 89 21.22 3.37 -4.89
C LYS A 89 20.29 2.99 -3.73
N ARG A 90 20.86 2.46 -2.66
CA ARG A 90 20.13 2.27 -1.41
C ARG A 90 19.71 3.63 -0.85
N PHE A 91 18.55 3.66 -0.22
CA PHE A 91 18.13 4.75 0.63
C PHE A 91 18.96 4.68 1.91
N ASP A 92 20.21 5.12 1.82
CA ASP A 92 21.16 5.06 2.92
C ASP A 92 20.93 6.24 3.86
N GLY A 93 20.37 5.96 5.03
CA GLY A 93 20.15 6.95 6.05
C GLY A 93 20.04 6.31 7.42
N LYS A 94 20.68 6.93 8.41
CA LYS A 94 20.73 6.50 9.82
C LYS A 94 19.35 6.54 10.53
N LEU A 95 18.26 6.82 9.80
CA LEU A 95 16.91 6.99 10.33
C LEU A 95 16.03 5.76 10.06
N ILE A 96 15.14 5.46 11.02
CA ILE A 96 14.13 4.38 10.91
C ILE A 96 13.26 4.51 9.65
N ARG A 97 13.01 5.74 9.19
CA ARG A 97 12.24 6.01 7.97
C ARG A 97 12.91 5.43 6.72
N ASP A 98 14.23 5.53 6.64
CA ASP A 98 14.97 5.12 5.45
C ASP A 98 15.02 3.59 5.34
N ASN A 99 15.16 2.89 6.48
CA ASN A 99 15.04 1.42 6.52
C ASN A 99 13.68 0.91 6.02
N LYS A 100 12.58 1.59 6.37
CA LYS A 100 11.24 1.20 5.89
C LYS A 100 11.07 1.45 4.40
N ILE A 101 11.63 2.55 3.88
CA ILE A 101 11.63 2.85 2.44
C ILE A 101 12.48 1.85 1.68
N GLN A 102 13.63 1.44 2.24
CA GLN A 102 14.48 0.40 1.64
C GLN A 102 13.75 -0.94 1.55
N LYS A 103 13.08 -1.38 2.62
CA LYS A 103 12.25 -2.60 2.57
C LYS A 103 11.13 -2.48 1.53
N LEU A 104 10.49 -1.31 1.43
CA LEU A 104 9.48 -1.07 0.40
C LEU A 104 10.08 -1.20 -1.02
N GLN A 105 11.30 -0.71 -1.24
CA GLN A 105 12.01 -0.89 -2.51
C GLN A 105 12.22 -2.37 -2.82
N ASP A 106 12.63 -3.17 -1.82
CA ASP A 106 12.84 -4.60 -1.98
C ASP A 106 11.52 -5.31 -2.37
N PHE A 107 10.40 -4.95 -1.73
CA PHE A 107 9.08 -5.49 -2.08
C PHE A 107 8.63 -5.12 -3.50
N ILE A 108 8.93 -3.89 -3.95
CA ILE A 108 8.65 -3.46 -5.33
C ILE A 108 9.50 -4.27 -6.32
N ASN A 109 10.81 -4.39 -6.07
CA ASN A 109 11.73 -5.13 -6.94
C ASN A 109 11.38 -6.62 -7.03
N ASN A 110 10.82 -7.19 -5.96
CA ASN A 110 10.34 -8.58 -5.93
C ASN A 110 8.95 -8.75 -6.59
N GLY A 111 8.34 -7.69 -7.14
CA GLY A 111 7.01 -7.73 -7.77
C GLY A 111 5.84 -7.88 -6.78
N GLN A 112 6.08 -7.62 -5.50
CA GLN A 112 5.10 -7.78 -4.42
C GLN A 112 4.25 -6.53 -4.23
N VAL A 113 4.74 -5.38 -4.66
CA VAL A 113 3.99 -4.11 -4.63
C VAL A 113 3.84 -3.60 -6.05
N GLU A 114 2.60 -3.55 -6.54
CA GLU A 114 2.25 -2.94 -7.81
C GLU A 114 1.44 -1.67 -7.59
N LEU A 115 1.86 -0.59 -8.25
CA LEU A 115 1.19 0.70 -8.21
C LEU A 115 0.85 1.15 -9.61
N LYS A 116 -0.42 1.47 -9.84
CA LYS A 116 -0.92 2.08 -11.08
C LYS A 116 -1.54 3.43 -10.77
N ILE A 117 -1.35 4.39 -11.68
CA ILE A 117 -1.93 5.73 -11.56
C ILE A 117 -3.10 5.82 -12.54
N ALA A 118 -4.29 6.12 -12.02
CA ALA A 118 -5.48 6.37 -12.82
C ALA A 118 -5.40 7.77 -13.45
N ILE A 119 -5.46 7.81 -14.78
CA ILE A 119 -5.53 9.03 -15.57
C ILE A 119 -6.90 9.08 -16.22
N THR A 120 -7.70 10.10 -15.89
CA THR A 120 -9.04 10.28 -16.46
C THR A 120 -8.95 10.79 -17.90
N ASN A 121 -9.64 10.12 -18.82
CA ASN A 121 -9.71 10.52 -20.23
C ASN A 121 -10.95 11.39 -20.51
N SER A 122 -11.07 12.52 -19.79
CA SER A 122 -12.16 13.47 -19.94
C SER A 122 -11.61 14.89 -20.06
N ASP A 123 -12.23 15.70 -20.92
CA ASP A 123 -11.89 17.12 -21.10
C ASP A 123 -12.05 17.91 -19.80
N VAL A 124 -12.93 17.43 -18.91
CA VAL A 124 -13.11 17.95 -17.56
C VAL A 124 -12.27 17.10 -16.61
N VAL A 125 -11.28 17.70 -15.95
CA VAL A 125 -10.54 17.05 -14.86
C VAL A 125 -11.48 16.92 -13.66
N SER A 126 -12.27 15.85 -13.61
CA SER A 126 -12.97 15.44 -12.40
C SER A 126 -11.91 15.09 -11.37
N ASN A 127 -11.81 15.95 -10.36
CA ASN A 127 -10.74 15.92 -9.36
C ASN A 127 -10.89 14.82 -8.29
N LEU A 128 -11.87 13.93 -8.45
CA LEU A 128 -12.36 13.01 -7.44
C LEU A 128 -12.52 11.62 -8.04
N PHE A 129 -11.60 10.72 -7.68
CA PHE A 129 -11.77 9.28 -7.85
C PHE A 129 -12.03 8.69 -6.46
N SER A 130 -13.18 8.96 -5.84
CA SER A 130 -13.62 8.13 -4.72
C SER A 130 -15.12 8.05 -4.63
N GLU A 131 -15.66 6.92 -5.04
CA GLU A 131 -16.86 6.40 -4.41
C GLU A 131 -16.43 5.84 -3.05
N ARG A 132 -16.87 6.47 -1.96
CA ARG A 132 -16.72 5.89 -0.62
C ARG A 132 -17.85 4.89 -0.45
N ILE A 133 -17.64 3.66 -0.89
CA ILE A 133 -18.51 2.57 -0.47
C ILE A 133 -18.04 2.19 0.94
N GLY A 134 -18.87 2.57 1.91
CA GLY A 134 -18.78 2.13 3.30
C GLY A 134 -19.44 0.79 3.49
#